data_AF-A0A3M1TAD1-F1
#
_entry.id   AF-A0A3M1TAD1-F1
#
_cell.length_a   1.000
_cell.length_b   1.000
_cell.length_c   1.000
_cell.angle_alpha   90.00
_cell.angle_beta   90.00
_cell.angle_gamma   90.00
#
_symmetry.space_group_name_H-M   'P 1'
#
loop_
_entity.id
_entity.type
_entity.pdbx_description
1 polymer ?
#
loop_
_entity_poly.entity_id
_entity_poly.type
_entity_poly.pdbx_seq_one_letter_code
_entity_poly.pdbx_strand_id
1 'polypeptide(L)'
;MERRRRGLPLRGGRVDSLRAGRGQRRPSLARRTGRSLDPRPGTRHGADRGDRQVLREHRRGSRRARGLGGPRAPPEEGPVTRGARSFSLLEVIVALGVLAIGATAAFSLLVAAAAAGRRAEHQVNAALIADAVLDDLSGELGAGLRLDDYPLAAEADPLPGADPARAAPNSETRYLVRDAAWSAFPGYRYDLALTPLPGPQPGEPWHYLAEVEVRWSNRGRRRSAHFATVVLRRLSALENPLPGARR
;
A
#
# COMPACT_ATOMS: atom_id res chain seq x y z
N MET A 1 -7.50 -69.97 -15.24
CA MET A 1 -6.20 -69.25 -15.23
C MET A 1 -6.47 -67.82 -14.78
N GLU A 2 -6.27 -67.55 -13.49
CA GLU A 2 -6.78 -66.37 -12.80
C GLU A 2 -5.59 -65.49 -12.38
N ARG A 3 -5.38 -64.37 -13.07
CA ARG A 3 -4.26 -63.46 -12.81
C ARG A 3 -4.63 -62.47 -11.71
N ARG A 4 -4.28 -62.82 -10.47
CA ARG A 4 -4.24 -61.91 -9.31
C ARG A 4 -3.34 -60.70 -9.61
N ARG A 5 -3.93 -59.50 -9.69
CA ARG A 5 -3.19 -58.23 -9.62
C ARG A 5 -2.91 -57.91 -8.16
N ARG A 6 -1.64 -57.98 -7.75
CA ARG A 6 -1.15 -57.51 -6.44
C ARG A 6 -1.06 -55.98 -6.48
N GLY A 7 -1.68 -55.32 -5.51
CA GLY A 7 -1.57 -53.88 -5.27
C GLY A 7 -0.18 -53.50 -4.77
N LEU A 8 0.32 -52.37 -5.27
CA LEU A 8 1.53 -51.70 -4.80
C LEU A 8 1.17 -50.76 -3.64
N PRO A 9 1.90 -50.78 -2.50
CA PRO A 9 1.70 -49.82 -1.44
C PRO A 9 2.31 -48.46 -1.80
N LEU A 10 1.54 -47.39 -1.56
CA LEU A 10 1.99 -46.01 -1.63
C LEU A 10 3.02 -45.75 -0.53
N ARG A 11 4.26 -45.51 -0.92
CA ARG A 11 5.39 -45.19 -0.05
C ARG A 11 5.31 -43.73 0.38
N GLY A 12 4.86 -43.50 1.61
CA GLY A 12 4.90 -42.19 2.26
C GLY A 12 6.34 -41.71 2.47
N GLY A 13 6.70 -40.61 1.82
CA GLY A 13 7.97 -39.91 2.02
C GLY A 13 7.93 -39.13 3.33
N ARG A 14 8.50 -39.73 4.38
CA ARG A 14 8.96 -39.03 5.59
C ARG A 14 10.08 -38.08 5.17
N VAL A 15 9.88 -36.77 5.33
CA VAL A 15 10.97 -35.79 5.21
C VAL A 15 11.51 -35.58 6.62
N ASP A 16 12.62 -36.26 6.91
CA ASP A 16 13.38 -36.09 8.13
C ASP A 16 13.96 -34.66 8.19
N SER A 17 13.60 -33.96 9.25
CA SER A 17 14.07 -32.61 9.57
C SER A 17 15.46 -32.72 10.20
N LEU A 18 16.50 -32.69 9.37
CA LEU A 18 17.88 -32.59 9.83
C LEU A 18 18.26 -31.14 10.14
N ARG A 19 18.25 -30.88 11.45
CA ARG A 19 18.86 -29.78 12.17
C ARG A 19 20.39 -29.83 12.06
N ALA A 20 20.99 -28.86 11.36
CA ALA A 20 22.36 -28.37 11.56
C ALA A 20 22.43 -26.98 10.88
N GLY A 21 22.68 -25.85 11.55
CA GLY A 21 23.69 -25.65 12.58
C GLY A 21 25.04 -25.27 11.97
N ARG A 22 25.13 -24.16 11.22
CA ARG A 22 26.41 -23.50 10.91
C ARG A 22 26.19 -22.02 10.61
N GLY A 23 26.74 -21.18 11.48
CA GLY A 23 26.73 -19.74 11.35
C GLY A 23 27.45 -19.28 10.08
N GLN A 24 26.83 -18.34 9.37
CA GLN A 24 27.52 -17.46 8.46
C GLN A 24 27.37 -16.02 8.91
N ARG A 25 28.54 -15.38 8.88
CA ARG A 25 28.89 -14.06 9.40
C ARG A 25 28.03 -12.97 8.78
N ARG A 26 27.63 -12.03 9.64
CA ARG A 26 27.03 -10.75 9.29
C ARG A 26 27.96 -9.96 8.36
N PRO A 27 27.52 -9.51 7.17
CA PRO A 27 28.12 -8.34 6.54
C PRO A 27 27.56 -7.07 7.19
N SER A 28 28.50 -6.24 7.60
CA SER A 28 28.36 -4.92 8.21
C SER A 28 27.54 -3.95 7.36
N LEU A 29 26.71 -3.19 8.05
CA LEU A 29 25.95 -2.03 7.59
C LEU A 29 26.84 -1.00 6.86
N ALA A 30 26.79 -1.02 5.52
CA ALA A 30 27.21 0.11 4.71
C ALA A 30 26.06 1.10 4.60
N ARG A 31 26.14 2.12 5.47
CA ARG A 31 25.38 3.35 5.49
C ARG A 31 25.52 4.08 4.15
N ARG A 32 24.57 3.91 3.23
CA ARG A 32 24.47 4.73 2.01
C ARG A 32 23.36 5.77 2.18
N THR A 33 23.78 6.90 2.72
CA THR A 33 23.06 8.17 2.67
C THR A 33 22.94 8.66 1.23
N GLY A 34 21.74 9.08 0.86
CA GLY A 34 21.51 10.13 -0.14
C GLY A 34 21.39 9.68 -1.59
N ARG A 35 20.16 9.57 -2.08
CA ARG A 35 19.81 10.21 -3.35
C ARG A 35 18.32 10.51 -3.43
N SER A 36 18.07 11.82 -3.40
CA SER A 36 16.89 12.56 -3.86
C SER A 36 16.00 11.79 -4.83
N LEU A 37 14.72 11.64 -4.46
CA LEU A 37 13.62 11.50 -5.40
C LEU A 37 12.79 12.77 -5.35
N ASP A 38 12.66 13.39 -6.52
CA ASP A 38 11.78 14.49 -6.85
C ASP A 38 10.34 14.25 -6.33
N PRO A 39 9.69 15.25 -5.74
CA PRO A 39 8.25 15.21 -5.55
C PRO A 39 7.57 15.50 -6.90
N ARG A 40 7.05 14.46 -7.56
CA ARG A 40 6.06 14.67 -8.62
C ARG A 40 4.73 15.12 -8.01
N PRO A 41 4.15 16.23 -8.47
CA PRO A 41 2.91 16.78 -7.96
C PRO A 41 1.69 16.16 -8.67
N GLY A 42 0.57 16.06 -7.94
CA GLY A 42 -0.75 16.16 -8.58
C GLY A 42 -1.74 15.04 -8.30
N THR A 43 -2.26 14.95 -7.08
CA THR A 43 -3.69 14.64 -6.91
C THR A 43 -4.43 15.94 -6.65
N ARG A 44 -4.98 16.47 -7.75
CA ARG A 44 -5.99 17.54 -7.75
C ARG A 44 -7.20 17.02 -6.98
N HIS A 45 -7.35 17.43 -5.73
CA HIS A 45 -8.66 17.49 -5.09
C HIS A 45 -9.13 18.94 -5.18
N GLY A 46 -10.08 19.14 -6.09
CA GLY A 46 -10.87 20.36 -6.20
C GLY A 46 -11.65 20.57 -4.91
N ALA A 47 -11.05 21.32 -4.00
CA ALA A 47 -11.82 22.15 -3.10
C ALA A 47 -12.23 23.38 -3.90
N ASP A 48 -13.42 23.29 -4.48
CA ASP A 48 -14.20 24.41 -4.97
C ASP A 48 -14.45 25.35 -3.78
N ARG A 49 -13.53 26.31 -3.62
CA ARG A 49 -13.55 27.34 -2.61
C ARG A 49 -13.61 28.65 -3.35
N GLY A 50 -14.83 28.95 -3.82
CA GLY A 50 -15.18 30.24 -4.37
C GLY A 50 -14.78 31.38 -3.42
N ASP A 51 -14.18 32.39 -4.04
CA ASP A 51 -14.27 33.79 -3.66
C ASP A 51 -13.70 34.22 -2.31
N ARG A 52 -12.37 34.19 -2.27
CA ARG A 52 -11.62 35.34 -1.75
C ARG A 52 -11.81 36.55 -2.68
N GLN A 53 -12.83 37.37 -2.40
CA GLN A 53 -12.79 38.78 -2.75
C GLN A 53 -11.74 39.47 -1.87
N VAL A 54 -10.52 39.52 -2.38
CA VAL A 54 -9.49 40.47 -1.93
C VAL A 54 -9.24 41.42 -3.09
N LEU A 55 -10.03 42.50 -3.17
CA LEU A 55 -9.60 43.73 -3.82
C LEU A 55 -10.50 44.90 -3.41
N ARG A 56 -9.99 45.73 -2.50
CA ARG A 56 -10.18 47.20 -2.47
C ARG A 56 -9.37 47.72 -1.28
N GLU A 57 -8.14 48.16 -1.52
CA GLU A 57 -7.81 49.52 -1.96
C GLU A 57 -8.40 50.63 -1.09
N HIS A 58 -7.46 51.48 -0.65
CA HIS A 58 -7.60 52.92 -0.54
C HIS A 58 -8.60 53.48 0.49
N ARG A 59 -8.04 53.92 1.62
CA ARG A 59 -7.82 55.35 1.93
C ARG A 59 -7.07 55.46 3.26
N ARG A 60 -5.83 55.95 3.29
CA ARG A 60 -5.47 57.38 3.26
C ARG A 60 -6.33 58.21 4.21
N GLY A 61 -5.75 58.56 5.35
CA GLY A 61 -6.23 59.59 6.27
C GLY A 61 -5.23 59.72 7.42
N SER A 62 -4.10 60.38 7.21
CA SER A 62 -3.89 61.78 7.64
C SER A 62 -3.62 61.86 9.14
N ARG A 63 -2.36 61.80 9.58
CA ARG A 63 -1.51 62.99 9.81
C ARG A 63 -2.29 64.18 10.42
N ARG A 64 -2.40 64.17 11.75
CA ARG A 64 -2.23 65.37 12.59
C ARG A 64 -1.17 64.98 13.62
N ALA A 65 0.11 65.35 13.45
CA ALA A 65 0.68 66.68 13.50
C ALA A 65 0.28 67.46 14.76
N ARG A 66 1.33 67.77 15.54
CA ARG A 66 1.49 68.92 16.44
C ARG A 66 0.97 68.78 17.87
N GLY A 67 1.93 68.45 18.74
CA GLY A 67 1.92 68.70 20.17
C GLY A 67 3.36 68.75 20.69
N LEU A 68 4.08 69.81 20.31
CA LEU A 68 5.34 70.23 20.95
C LEU A 68 5.00 70.69 22.37
N GLY A 69 5.57 70.04 23.38
CA GLY A 69 5.36 70.43 24.76
C GLY A 69 6.18 69.63 25.77
N GLY A 70 7.45 70.01 25.93
CA GLY A 70 8.17 69.90 27.20
C GLY A 70 9.19 68.75 27.34
N PRO A 71 10.47 69.03 27.70
CA PRO A 71 11.36 68.02 28.24
C PRO A 71 10.86 67.61 29.62
N ARG A 72 10.08 66.52 29.66
CA ARG A 72 9.66 65.89 30.90
C ARG A 72 10.84 65.06 31.41
N ALA A 73 11.33 65.39 32.61
CA ALA A 73 12.40 64.66 33.27
C ALA A 73 12.11 63.14 33.26
N PRO A 74 13.14 62.29 33.09
CA PRO A 74 12.96 60.85 33.19
C PRO A 74 12.43 60.54 34.60
N PRO A 75 11.25 59.91 34.74
CA PRO A 75 10.82 59.43 36.04
C PRO A 75 11.85 58.40 36.48
N GLU A 76 12.42 58.59 37.68
CA GLU A 76 13.27 57.57 38.29
C GLU A 76 12.46 56.28 38.41
N GLU A 77 12.85 55.29 37.61
CA GLU A 77 12.32 53.93 37.66
C GLU A 77 12.83 53.28 38.94
N GLY A 78 12.16 53.56 40.05
CA GLY A 78 12.23 52.69 41.21
C GLY A 78 11.86 51.27 40.78
N PRO A 79 12.50 50.22 41.33
CA PRO A 79 12.20 48.85 40.95
C PRO A 79 10.72 48.59 41.22
N VAL A 80 9.93 48.54 40.14
CA VAL A 80 8.52 48.19 40.21
C VAL A 80 8.50 46.75 40.70
N THR A 81 8.36 46.56 42.01
CA THR A 81 8.07 45.26 42.60
C THR A 81 6.71 44.87 42.05
N ARG A 82 6.71 44.20 40.89
CA ARG A 82 5.53 43.58 40.30
C ARG A 82 5.04 42.62 41.37
N GLY A 83 4.01 43.05 42.12
CA GLY A 83 3.44 42.25 43.20
C GLY A 83 3.17 40.87 42.65
N ALA A 84 3.79 39.87 43.27
CA ALA A 84 3.58 38.48 42.93
C ALA A 84 2.11 38.16 43.20
N ARG A 85 1.28 38.27 42.16
CA ARG A 85 -0.12 37.88 42.23
C ARG A 85 -0.11 36.36 42.41
N SER A 86 -0.51 35.92 43.60
CA SER A 86 -0.79 34.51 43.85
C SER A 86 -1.89 34.05 42.90
N PHE A 87 -1.62 33.00 42.12
CA PHE A 87 -2.60 32.35 41.26
C PHE A 87 -3.83 31.93 42.08
N SER A 88 -5.02 32.19 41.57
CA SER A 88 -6.24 31.73 42.26
C SER A 88 -6.38 30.21 42.14
N LEU A 89 -6.89 29.55 43.19
CA LEU A 89 -7.15 28.10 43.16
C LEU A 89 -8.06 27.71 41.97
N LEU A 90 -9.04 28.55 41.66
CA LEU A 90 -9.94 28.36 40.54
C LEU A 90 -9.21 28.35 39.20
N GLU A 91 -8.25 29.25 39.00
CA GLU A 91 -7.43 29.31 37.77
C GLU A 91 -6.61 28.03 37.58
N VAL A 92 -6.02 27.50 38.65
CA VAL A 92 -5.30 26.22 38.60
C VAL A 92 -6.22 25.07 38.26
N ILE A 93 -7.42 25.01 38.85
CA ILE A 93 -8.41 23.96 38.57
C ILE A 93 -8.86 24.02 37.10
N VAL A 94 -9.14 25.22 36.57
CA VAL A 94 -9.51 25.40 35.16
C VAL A 94 -8.36 25.01 34.23
N ALA A 95 -7.13 25.41 34.54
CA ALA A 95 -5.95 25.06 33.76
C ALA A 95 -5.71 23.54 33.72
N LEU A 96 -5.83 22.86 34.87
CA LEU A 96 -5.73 21.40 34.95
C LEU A 96 -6.86 20.72 34.18
N GLY A 97 -8.08 21.25 34.21
CA GLY A 97 -9.21 20.73 33.42
C GLY A 97 -8.95 20.82 31.91
N VAL A 98 -8.50 21.97 31.42
CA VAL A 98 -8.16 22.15 30.00
C VAL A 98 -6.99 21.26 29.60
N LEU A 99 -5.96 21.15 30.45
CA LEU A 99 -4.81 20.28 30.21
C LEU A 99 -5.23 18.81 30.11
N ALA A 100 -6.11 18.33 30.99
CA ALA A 100 -6.61 16.97 30.98
C ALA A 100 -7.39 16.64 29.69
N ILE A 101 -8.25 17.57 29.23
CA ILE A 101 -8.98 17.43 27.97
C ILE A 101 -8.00 17.38 26.79
N GLY A 102 -7.02 18.29 26.75
CA GLY A 102 -6.01 18.33 25.70
C GLY A 102 -5.15 17.07 25.64
N ALA A 103 -4.69 16.56 26.79
CA ALA A 103 -3.93 15.32 26.88
C ALA A 103 -4.74 14.13 26.37
N THR A 104 -6.02 14.01 26.76
CA THR A 104 -6.91 12.94 26.31
C THR A 104 -7.12 12.95 24.79
N ALA A 105 -7.32 14.14 24.21
CA ALA A 105 -7.45 14.31 22.77
C ALA A 105 -6.15 13.90 22.03
N ALA A 106 -4.99 14.32 22.53
CA ALA A 106 -3.69 13.97 21.96
C ALA A 106 -3.43 12.45 21.98
N PHE A 107 -3.75 11.78 23.09
CA PHE A 107 -3.60 10.32 23.18
C PHE A 107 -4.53 9.59 22.21
N SER A 108 -5.78 10.04 22.07
CA SER A 108 -6.73 9.46 21.13
C SER A 108 -6.24 9.56 19.68
N LEU A 109 -5.70 10.73 19.31
CA LEU A 109 -5.10 10.95 18.00
C LEU A 109 -3.89 10.05 17.75
N LEU A 110 -3.02 9.88 18.77
CA LEU A 110 -1.84 9.00 18.66
C LEU A 110 -2.23 7.54 18.42
N VAL A 111 -3.24 7.04 19.12
CA VAL A 111 -3.74 5.67 18.93
C VAL A 111 -4.32 5.49 17.52
N ALA A 112 -5.08 6.48 17.03
CA ALA A 112 -5.63 6.47 15.67
C ALA A 112 -4.50 6.48 14.61
N ALA A 113 -3.48 7.32 14.79
CA ALA A 113 -2.31 7.39 13.91
C ALA A 113 -1.55 6.05 13.89
N ALA A 114 -1.32 5.43 15.05
CA ALA A 114 -0.68 4.12 15.14
C ALA A 114 -1.49 3.02 14.44
N ALA A 115 -2.82 3.09 14.51
CA ALA A 115 -3.69 2.16 13.78
C ALA A 115 -3.63 2.38 12.26
N ALA A 116 -3.57 3.63 11.80
CA ALA A 116 -3.41 3.97 10.39
C ALA A 116 -2.05 3.49 9.85
N GLY A 117 -0.96 3.69 10.62
CA GLY A 117 0.38 3.24 10.25
C GLY A 117 0.45 1.73 9.98
N ARG A 118 -0.09 0.90 10.88
CA ARG A 118 -0.15 -0.56 10.67
C ARG A 118 -0.96 -0.96 9.42
N ARG A 119 -2.04 -0.23 9.10
CA ARG A 119 -2.80 -0.50 7.87
C ARG A 119 -1.99 -0.17 6.63
N ALA A 120 -1.29 0.96 6.64
CA ALA A 120 -0.42 1.37 5.54
C ALA A 120 0.72 0.35 5.33
N GLU A 121 1.34 -0.13 6.40
CA GLU A 121 2.35 -1.19 6.34
C GLU A 121 1.81 -2.46 5.68
N HIS A 122 0.62 -2.93 6.07
CA HIS A 122 0.04 -4.11 5.46
C HIS A 122 -0.27 -3.92 3.96
N GLN A 123 -0.75 -2.73 3.57
CA GLN A 123 -1.02 -2.40 2.17
C GLN A 123 0.27 -2.36 1.34
N VAL A 124 1.34 -1.78 1.88
CA VAL A 124 2.65 -1.77 1.21
C VAL A 124 3.20 -3.18 1.04
N ASN A 125 3.18 -3.99 2.11
CA ASN A 125 3.63 -5.38 2.02
C ASN A 125 2.81 -6.20 1.03
N ALA A 126 1.49 -6.01 1.01
CA ALA A 126 0.62 -6.69 0.04
C ALA A 126 0.94 -6.27 -1.41
N ALA A 127 1.20 -4.98 -1.65
CA ALA A 127 1.62 -4.49 -2.95
C ALA A 127 2.97 -5.07 -3.39
N LEU A 128 3.95 -5.15 -2.48
CA LEU A 128 5.26 -5.76 -2.77
C LEU A 128 5.16 -7.26 -3.09
N ILE A 129 4.28 -7.99 -2.41
CA ILE A 129 4.01 -9.40 -2.71
C ILE A 129 3.38 -9.52 -4.10
N ALA A 130 2.37 -8.70 -4.40
CA ALA A 130 1.73 -8.73 -5.71
C ALA A 130 2.70 -8.41 -6.85
N ASP A 131 3.56 -7.41 -6.67
CA ASP A 131 4.59 -7.03 -7.63
C ASP A 131 5.56 -8.18 -7.92
N ALA A 132 6.09 -8.82 -6.87
CA ALA A 132 6.99 -9.97 -7.02
C ALA A 132 6.32 -11.17 -7.71
N VAL A 133 5.06 -11.47 -7.36
CA VAL A 133 4.27 -12.55 -8.00
C VAL A 133 4.03 -12.26 -9.48
N LEU A 134 3.78 -11.00 -9.85
CA LEU A 134 3.56 -10.59 -11.23
C LEU A 134 4.85 -10.62 -12.06
N ASP A 135 5.99 -10.28 -11.45
CA ASP A 135 7.31 -10.41 -12.07
C ASP A 135 7.65 -11.88 -12.35
N ASP A 136 7.44 -12.77 -11.37
CA ASP A 136 7.64 -14.21 -11.53
C ASP A 136 6.75 -14.78 -12.64
N LEU A 137 5.46 -14.42 -12.63
CA LEU A 137 4.50 -14.78 -13.67
C LEU A 137 4.94 -14.31 -15.06
N SER A 138 5.47 -13.09 -15.18
CA SER A 138 5.95 -12.56 -16.46
C SER A 138 7.12 -13.38 -17.01
N GLY A 139 7.99 -13.88 -16.13
CA GLY A 139 9.06 -14.82 -16.46
C GLY A 139 8.52 -16.16 -16.97
N GLU A 140 7.54 -16.74 -16.26
CA GLU A 140 6.91 -18.02 -16.63
C GLU A 140 6.14 -17.95 -17.95
N LEU A 141 5.37 -16.87 -18.17
CA LEU A 141 4.68 -16.63 -19.44
C LEU A 141 5.67 -16.51 -20.60
N GLY A 142 6.82 -15.88 -20.38
CA GLY A 142 7.92 -15.80 -21.36
C GLY A 142 8.56 -17.17 -21.65
N ALA A 143 8.49 -18.11 -20.71
CA ALA A 143 8.99 -19.48 -20.86
C ALA A 143 7.98 -20.44 -21.54
N GLY A 144 6.78 -19.94 -21.90
CA GLY A 144 5.77 -20.73 -22.61
C GLY A 144 4.77 -21.45 -21.70
N LEU A 145 4.47 -20.88 -20.53
CA LEU A 145 3.41 -21.35 -19.62
C LEU A 145 2.11 -21.70 -20.39
N ARG A 146 1.60 -22.92 -20.16
CA ARG A 146 0.31 -23.38 -20.70
C ARG A 146 -0.78 -23.26 -19.65
N LEU A 147 -1.83 -22.49 -19.95
CA LEU A 147 -2.97 -22.33 -19.04
C LEU A 147 -3.74 -23.63 -18.80
N ASP A 148 -3.71 -24.55 -19.77
CA ASP A 148 -4.47 -25.81 -19.73
C ASP A 148 -4.07 -26.72 -18.56
N ASP A 149 -2.86 -26.56 -18.04
CA ASP A 149 -2.32 -27.32 -16.92
C ASP A 149 -2.90 -26.89 -15.55
N TYR A 150 -3.67 -25.79 -15.53
CA TYR A 150 -4.20 -25.20 -14.31
C TYR A 150 -5.71 -25.37 -14.17
N PRO A 151 -6.21 -25.58 -12.93
CA PRO A 151 -7.63 -25.79 -12.68
C PRO A 151 -8.45 -24.54 -12.97
N LEU A 152 -9.66 -24.77 -13.49
CA LEU A 152 -10.66 -23.74 -13.73
C LEU A 152 -11.13 -23.10 -12.43
N ALA A 153 -11.34 -21.79 -12.47
CA ALA A 153 -11.84 -21.03 -11.34
C ALA A 153 -13.24 -21.45 -10.91
N ALA A 154 -14.10 -21.85 -11.87
CA ALA A 154 -15.49 -22.22 -11.62
C ALA A 154 -15.64 -23.41 -10.66
N GLU A 155 -14.61 -24.24 -10.51
CA GLU A 155 -14.63 -25.38 -9.59
C GLU A 155 -14.34 -24.99 -8.14
N ALA A 156 -14.11 -23.71 -7.88
CA ALA A 156 -13.58 -23.29 -6.60
C ALA A 156 -14.10 -21.92 -6.18
N ASP A 157 -14.05 -21.69 -4.87
CA ASP A 157 -14.67 -20.51 -4.28
C ASP A 157 -14.12 -19.23 -4.92
N PRO A 158 -14.99 -18.31 -5.37
CA PRO A 158 -14.57 -17.06 -5.96
C PRO A 158 -13.77 -16.23 -4.96
N LEU A 159 -12.72 -15.56 -5.44
CA LEU A 159 -11.89 -14.69 -4.62
C LEU A 159 -12.78 -13.63 -3.94
N PRO A 160 -12.67 -13.44 -2.61
CA PRO A 160 -13.39 -12.40 -1.91
C PRO A 160 -13.10 -11.00 -2.51
N GLY A 161 -14.09 -10.45 -3.21
CA GLY A 161 -13.98 -9.13 -3.85
C GLY A 161 -13.56 -9.16 -5.32
N ALA A 162 -13.38 -10.36 -5.91
CA ALA A 162 -13.40 -10.47 -7.37
C ALA A 162 -14.78 -10.02 -7.86
N ASP A 163 -14.78 -9.06 -8.78
CA ASP A 163 -15.99 -8.59 -9.43
C ASP A 163 -16.29 -9.54 -10.59
N PRO A 164 -17.30 -10.43 -10.49
CA PRO A 164 -17.61 -11.35 -11.58
C PRO A 164 -18.01 -10.61 -12.86
N ALA A 165 -18.42 -9.33 -12.76
CA ALA A 165 -18.76 -8.52 -13.92
C ALA A 165 -17.53 -8.03 -14.71
N ARG A 166 -16.30 -8.11 -14.13
CA ARG A 166 -15.07 -7.78 -14.86
C ARG A 166 -14.58 -8.90 -15.76
N ALA A 167 -14.90 -10.14 -15.44
CA ALA A 167 -14.63 -11.25 -16.34
C ALA A 167 -15.54 -11.09 -17.57
N ALA A 168 -14.96 -11.18 -18.76
CA ALA A 168 -15.76 -11.21 -19.97
C ALA A 168 -16.71 -12.41 -19.89
N PRO A 169 -17.96 -12.32 -20.41
CA PRO A 169 -18.99 -13.34 -20.18
C PRO A 169 -18.67 -14.77 -20.66
N ASN A 170 -17.49 -15.04 -21.23
CA ASN A 170 -17.00 -16.37 -21.58
C ASN A 170 -15.49 -16.56 -21.29
N SER A 171 -14.88 -15.71 -20.46
CA SER A 171 -13.45 -15.86 -20.14
C SER A 171 -13.27 -16.84 -18.99
N GLU A 172 -12.59 -17.96 -19.25
CA GLU A 172 -12.27 -18.97 -18.26
C GLU A 172 -11.11 -18.50 -17.37
N THR A 173 -11.41 -17.97 -16.17
CA THR A 173 -10.38 -17.70 -15.17
C THR A 173 -9.78 -19.02 -14.68
N ARG A 174 -8.45 -19.09 -14.52
CA ARG A 174 -7.72 -20.26 -14.00
C ARG A 174 -6.79 -19.86 -12.88
N TYR A 175 -6.67 -20.70 -11.86
CA TYR A 175 -5.80 -20.42 -10.72
C TYR A 175 -4.45 -21.08 -10.90
N LEU A 176 -3.40 -20.26 -10.92
CA LEU A 176 -2.02 -20.72 -11.00
C LEU A 176 -1.52 -21.13 -9.63
N VAL A 177 -1.84 -20.31 -8.63
CA VAL A 177 -1.41 -20.50 -7.25
C VAL A 177 -2.60 -20.24 -6.34
N ARG A 178 -2.79 -21.13 -5.35
CA ARG A 178 -3.79 -20.95 -4.29
C ARG A 178 -3.18 -21.08 -2.92
N ASP A 179 -3.53 -20.13 -2.06
CA ASP A 179 -3.29 -20.13 -0.64
C ASP A 179 -1.79 -20.31 -0.29
N ALA A 180 -0.93 -19.84 -1.19
CA ALA A 180 0.51 -20.00 -1.05
C ALA A 180 1.03 -19.00 -0.02
N ALA A 181 1.94 -19.44 0.84
CA ALA A 181 2.62 -18.57 1.78
C ALA A 181 3.83 -17.92 1.10
N TRP A 182 4.03 -16.61 1.33
CA TRP A 182 5.22 -15.92 0.85
C TRP A 182 6.33 -15.96 1.91
N SER A 183 7.47 -16.57 1.58
CA SER A 183 8.54 -16.83 2.55
C SER A 183 9.15 -15.55 3.15
N ALA A 184 9.24 -14.47 2.35
CA ALA A 184 9.78 -13.19 2.81
C ALA A 184 8.80 -12.39 3.71
N PHE A 185 7.51 -12.72 3.69
CA PHE A 185 6.47 -12.02 4.46
C PHE A 185 5.63 -13.04 5.25
N PRO A 186 6.13 -13.53 6.40
CA PRO A 186 5.40 -14.48 7.24
C PRO A 186 4.01 -13.97 7.62
N GLY A 187 3.01 -14.84 7.53
CA GLY A 187 1.62 -14.50 7.85
C GLY A 187 0.80 -13.91 6.69
N TYR A 188 1.43 -13.71 5.53
CA TYR A 188 0.74 -13.39 4.28
C TYR A 188 0.55 -14.65 3.44
N ARG A 189 -0.59 -14.74 2.79
CA ARG A 189 -0.90 -15.76 1.80
C ARG A 189 -1.41 -15.08 0.54
N TYR A 190 -1.23 -15.69 -0.61
CA TYR A 190 -1.72 -15.13 -1.86
C TYR A 190 -2.33 -16.18 -2.76
N ASP A 191 -3.21 -15.69 -3.62
CA ASP A 191 -3.81 -16.42 -4.74
C ASP A 191 -3.43 -15.68 -6.02
N LEU A 192 -3.13 -16.41 -7.08
CA LEU A 192 -2.87 -15.87 -8.42
C LEU A 192 -3.82 -16.54 -9.40
N ALA A 193 -4.61 -15.72 -10.08
CA ALA A 193 -5.52 -16.13 -11.13
C ALA A 193 -5.18 -15.44 -12.45
N LEU A 194 -5.35 -16.17 -13.56
CA LEU A 194 -5.23 -15.65 -14.91
C LEU A 194 -6.56 -15.81 -15.64
N THR A 195 -6.99 -14.73 -16.28
CA THR A 195 -8.15 -14.72 -17.16
C THR A 195 -7.69 -14.39 -18.58
N PRO A 196 -7.81 -15.31 -19.55
CA PRO A 196 -7.44 -15.02 -20.93
C PRO A 196 -8.35 -13.92 -21.49
N LEU A 197 -7.74 -12.90 -22.09
CA LEU A 197 -8.47 -11.83 -22.75
C LEU A 197 -8.60 -12.16 -24.25
N PRO A 198 -9.71 -11.76 -24.90
CA PRO A 198 -9.89 -11.97 -26.33
C PRO A 198 -8.73 -11.42 -27.16
N GLY A 199 -8.12 -12.29 -27.98
CA GLY A 199 -7.11 -11.92 -28.96
C GLY A 199 -7.71 -11.77 -30.37
N PRO A 200 -6.90 -11.37 -31.36
CA PRO A 200 -7.33 -11.30 -32.76
C PRO A 200 -7.59 -12.69 -33.37
N GLN A 201 -6.97 -13.74 -32.83
CA GLN A 201 -7.21 -15.12 -33.24
C GLN A 201 -8.01 -15.85 -32.15
N PRO A 202 -9.13 -16.53 -32.49
CA PRO A 202 -9.88 -17.34 -31.54
C PRO A 202 -9.02 -18.46 -30.95
N GLY A 203 -9.02 -18.61 -29.62
CA GLY A 203 -8.25 -19.65 -28.92
C GLY A 203 -6.79 -19.30 -28.62
N GLU A 204 -6.28 -18.17 -29.11
CA GLU A 204 -4.91 -17.72 -28.83
C GLU A 204 -4.91 -16.36 -28.11
N PRO A 205 -5.11 -16.35 -26.79
CA PRO A 205 -5.05 -15.11 -26.02
C PRO A 205 -3.62 -14.56 -26.04
N TRP A 206 -3.47 -13.32 -26.51
CA TRP A 206 -2.21 -12.57 -26.47
C TRP A 206 -2.02 -11.84 -25.15
N HIS A 207 -3.11 -11.61 -24.43
CA HIS A 207 -3.17 -10.85 -23.19
C HIS A 207 -3.88 -11.70 -22.14
N TYR A 208 -3.41 -11.62 -20.90
CA TYR A 208 -4.10 -12.19 -19.76
C TYR A 208 -4.34 -11.09 -18.73
N LEU A 209 -5.52 -11.09 -18.12
CA LEU A 209 -5.76 -10.34 -16.89
C LEU A 209 -5.22 -11.20 -15.74
N ALA A 210 -4.15 -10.74 -15.12
CA ALA A 210 -3.57 -11.36 -13.94
C ALA A 210 -4.13 -10.68 -12.69
N GLU A 211 -4.71 -11.49 -11.81
CA GLU A 211 -5.34 -11.06 -10.56
C GLU A 211 -4.61 -11.72 -9.39
N VAL A 212 -4.12 -10.90 -8.47
CA VAL A 212 -3.43 -11.33 -7.25
C VAL A 212 -4.24 -10.86 -6.05
N GLU A 213 -4.75 -11.82 -5.26
CA GLU A 213 -5.32 -11.52 -3.95
C GLU A 213 -4.29 -11.85 -2.87
N VAL A 214 -3.92 -10.85 -2.08
CA VAL A 214 -3.04 -11.04 -0.92
C VAL A 214 -3.88 -10.99 0.35
N ARG A 215 -3.85 -12.07 1.13
CA ARG A 215 -4.62 -12.28 2.36
C ARG A 215 -3.70 -12.27 3.58
N TRP A 216 -4.11 -11.57 4.64
CA TRP A 216 -3.40 -11.56 5.92
C TRP A 216 -4.38 -11.51 7.10
N SER A 217 -3.89 -11.84 8.31
CA SER A 217 -4.66 -11.73 9.55
C SER A 217 -4.13 -10.59 10.40
N ASN A 218 -5.01 -9.70 10.86
CA ASN A 218 -4.67 -8.66 11.82
C ASN A 218 -5.65 -8.71 13.00
N ARG A 219 -5.13 -9.00 14.20
CA ARG A 219 -5.92 -9.16 15.43
C ARG A 219 -7.10 -10.16 15.26
N GLY A 220 -6.81 -11.30 14.63
CA GLY A 220 -7.80 -12.35 14.38
C GLY A 220 -8.82 -12.05 13.27
N ARG A 221 -8.79 -10.84 12.67
CA ARG A 221 -9.63 -10.51 11.53
C ARG A 221 -8.86 -10.76 10.24
N ARG A 222 -9.45 -11.55 9.34
CA ARG A 222 -8.93 -11.74 7.98
C ARG A 222 -9.13 -10.45 7.17
N ARG A 223 -8.13 -10.09 6.41
CA ARG A 223 -8.10 -8.94 5.50
C ARG A 223 -7.50 -9.39 4.17
N SER A 224 -7.87 -8.72 3.11
CA SER A 224 -7.28 -8.93 1.79
C SER A 224 -7.08 -7.61 1.05
N ALA A 225 -6.19 -7.65 0.07
CA ALA A 225 -5.98 -6.62 -0.93
C ALA A 225 -5.93 -7.30 -2.30
N HIS A 226 -6.64 -6.72 -3.26
CA HIS A 226 -6.75 -7.25 -4.61
C HIS A 226 -6.02 -6.35 -5.58
N PHE A 227 -5.16 -6.95 -6.40
CA PHE A 227 -4.37 -6.30 -7.43
C PHE A 227 -4.67 -6.96 -8.77
N ALA A 228 -4.79 -6.16 -9.82
CA ALA A 228 -5.04 -6.68 -11.15
C ALA A 228 -4.20 -5.91 -12.17
N THR A 229 -3.62 -6.62 -13.12
CA THR A 229 -2.89 -6.02 -14.24
C THR A 229 -3.07 -6.85 -15.50
N VAL A 230 -2.85 -6.25 -16.66
CA VAL A 230 -2.83 -6.97 -17.93
C VAL A 230 -1.39 -7.35 -18.23
N VAL A 231 -1.13 -8.64 -18.36
CA VAL A 231 0.17 -9.19 -18.76
C VAL A 231 0.12 -9.61 -20.22
N LEU A 232 1.21 -9.32 -20.94
CA LEU A 232 1.37 -9.68 -22.35
C LEU A 232 2.09 -11.00 -22.45
N ARG A 233 1.57 -11.92 -23.28
CA ARG A 233 2.36 -13.06 -23.72
C ARG A 233 3.49 -12.52 -24.58
N ARG A 234 4.74 -12.82 -24.22
CA ARG A 234 5.90 -12.39 -25.01
C ARG A 234 5.82 -13.08 -26.37
N LEU A 235 5.46 -12.32 -27.40
CA LEU A 235 5.49 -12.82 -28.78
C LEU A 235 6.95 -13.13 -29.12
N SER A 236 7.20 -14.37 -29.54
CA SER A 236 8.49 -14.72 -30.10
C SER A 236 8.72 -13.82 -31.33
N ALA A 237 9.96 -13.42 -31.64
CA ALA A 237 10.23 -12.59 -32.82
C ALA A 237 9.72 -13.21 -34.15
N LEU A 238 9.52 -14.52 -34.16
CA LEU A 238 8.88 -15.29 -35.25
C LEU A 238 7.37 -15.02 -35.39
N GLU A 239 6.68 -14.69 -34.29
CA GLU A 239 5.23 -14.47 -34.22
C GLU A 239 4.84 -13.00 -34.46
N ASN A 240 5.80 -12.07 -34.35
CA ASN A 240 5.63 -10.66 -34.68
C ASN A 240 6.56 -10.23 -35.82
N PRO A 241 6.30 -10.68 -37.07
CA PRO A 241 7.09 -10.22 -38.21
C PRO A 241 6.96 -8.70 -38.31
N LEU A 242 8.10 -8.01 -38.32
CA LEU A 242 8.15 -6.55 -38.50
C LEU A 242 7.25 -6.16 -39.69
N PRO A 243 6.39 -5.13 -39.54
CA PRO A 243 5.57 -4.65 -40.64
C PRO A 243 6.48 -4.18 -41.78
N GLY A 244 6.69 -5.04 -42.78
CA GLY A 244 7.63 -4.81 -43.88
C GLY A 244 8.48 -6.03 -44.30
N ALA A 245 8.50 -7.12 -43.52
CA ALA A 245 9.29 -8.31 -43.84
C ALA A 245 8.63 -9.30 -44.82
N ARG A 246 7.42 -9.01 -45.32
CA ARG A 246 6.80 -9.77 -46.42
C ARG A 246 7.21 -9.12 -47.75
N ARG A 247 8.31 -9.60 -48.36
CA ARG A 247 8.63 -9.38 -49.77
C ARG A 247 8.77 -10.73 -50.46
#